data_AF-A0A849GX39-F1
#
_entry.id   AF-A0A849GX39-F1
#
_cell.length_a   1.000
_cell.length_b   1.000
_cell.length_c   1.000
_cell.angle_alpha   90.00
_cell.angle_beta   90.00
_cell.angle_gamma   90.00
#
_symmetry.space_group_name_H-M   'P 1'
#
loop_
_entity.id
_entity.type
_entity.pdbx_description
1 polymer ?
#
loop_
_entity_poly.entity_id
_entity_poly.type
_entity_poly.pdbx_seq_one_letter_code
_entity_poly.pdbx_strand_id
1 'polypeptide(L)'
;NDDLFRGGVGAIYSALSGATSDGALPLEVERGPLAAHYQNFALMYLAMIAEIAERQGYPLWSLEIDGKSLHSLVAVNNRILADPNNVKDYAKTDEVSLRYRDDPQYFAWFEIYLSRFENAEMEAWIADRRPLYNRSLGGHLTAYFYNP
;
A
#
# COMPACT_ATOMS: atom_id res chain seq x y z
N ASN A 1 15.27 18.17 7.39
CA ASN A 1 16.38 17.37 7.93
C ASN A 1 16.58 16.23 6.95
N ASP A 2 17.68 16.26 6.23
CA ASP A 2 17.90 15.40 5.07
C ASP A 2 18.20 13.95 5.45
N ASP A 3 18.75 13.71 6.65
CA ASP A 3 18.97 12.35 7.16
C ASP A 3 17.64 11.62 7.39
N LEU A 4 16.67 12.31 8.00
CA LEU A 4 15.34 11.75 8.21
C LEU A 4 14.60 11.52 6.90
N PHE A 5 14.74 12.43 5.94
CA PHE A 5 14.19 12.27 4.59
C PHE A 5 14.79 11.04 3.90
N ARG A 6 16.12 10.90 3.91
CA ARG A 6 16.80 9.71 3.39
C ARG A 6 16.35 8.42 4.08
N GLY A 7 16.12 8.45 5.40
CA GLY A 7 15.57 7.33 6.14
C GLY A 7 14.20 6.89 5.63
N GLY A 8 13.30 7.85 5.37
CA GLY A 8 11.99 7.59 4.79
C GLY A 8 12.08 6.98 3.39
N VAL A 9 12.87 7.59 2.49
CA VAL A 9 13.12 7.05 1.14
C VAL A 9 13.72 5.64 1.21
N GLY A 10 14.64 5.41 2.15
CA GLY A 10 15.26 4.10 2.38
C GLY A 10 14.26 2.98 2.70
N ALA A 11 13.10 3.30 3.28
CA ALA A 11 12.05 2.31 3.51
C ALA A 11 11.47 1.76 2.19
N ILE A 12 11.31 2.60 1.17
CA ILE A 12 10.87 2.14 -0.17
C ILE A 12 11.93 1.25 -0.80
N TYR A 13 13.21 1.66 -0.77
CA TYR A 13 14.30 0.83 -1.26
C TYR A 13 14.34 -0.53 -0.56
N SER A 14 14.22 -0.54 0.77
CA SER A 14 14.21 -1.78 1.55
C SER A 14 13.01 -2.66 1.21
N ALA A 15 11.82 -2.09 1.03
CA ALA A 15 10.62 -2.82 0.64
C ALA A 15 10.77 -3.45 -0.74
N LEU A 16 11.25 -2.69 -1.73
CA LEU A 16 11.42 -3.18 -3.10
C LEU A 16 12.53 -4.23 -3.21
N SER A 17 13.69 -4.02 -2.56
CA SER A 17 14.77 -5.02 -2.55
C SER A 17 14.38 -6.32 -1.83
N GLY A 18 13.55 -6.21 -0.78
CA GLY A 18 13.11 -7.36 0.01
C GLY A 18 11.86 -8.06 -0.50
N ALA A 19 11.11 -7.44 -1.41
CA ALA A 19 9.89 -8.03 -1.96
C ALA A 19 10.19 -9.28 -2.82
N THR A 20 9.25 -10.22 -2.79
CA THR A 20 9.20 -11.35 -3.73
C THR A 20 9.10 -10.85 -5.17
N SER A 21 9.40 -11.70 -6.16
CA SER A 21 9.42 -11.32 -7.57
C SER A 21 8.08 -10.79 -8.10
N ASP A 22 6.97 -11.15 -7.46
CA ASP A 22 5.63 -10.69 -7.84
C ASP A 22 5.10 -9.55 -6.95
N GLY A 23 5.76 -9.23 -5.83
CA GLY A 23 5.50 -8.02 -5.04
C GLY A 23 5.00 -8.23 -3.60
N ALA A 24 4.87 -9.47 -3.12
CA ALA A 24 4.57 -9.71 -1.70
C ALA A 24 5.76 -9.30 -0.81
N LEU A 25 5.46 -8.68 0.33
CA LEU A 25 6.46 -8.27 1.33
C LEU A 25 6.68 -9.42 2.34
N PRO A 26 7.81 -10.14 2.32
CA PRO A 26 7.99 -11.37 3.10
C PRO A 26 7.73 -11.20 4.61
N LEU A 27 8.25 -10.12 5.21
CA LEU A 27 8.07 -9.87 6.64
C LEU A 27 6.62 -9.60 7.05
N GLU A 28 5.80 -9.14 6.10
CA GLU A 28 4.39 -8.82 6.33
C GLU A 28 3.49 -10.04 6.11
N VAL A 29 3.77 -10.83 5.06
CA VAL A 29 3.01 -12.05 4.78
C VAL A 29 3.34 -13.21 5.72
N GLU A 30 4.43 -13.13 6.48
CA GLU A 30 4.76 -14.06 7.57
C GLU A 30 3.98 -13.81 8.87
N ARG A 31 3.09 -12.81 8.92
CA ARG A 31 2.32 -12.42 10.12
C ARG A 31 1.11 -13.33 10.42
N GLY A 32 1.17 -14.59 9.99
CA GLY A 32 0.12 -15.58 10.21
C GLY A 32 -1.24 -15.08 9.70
N PRO A 33 -2.33 -15.22 10.47
CA PRO A 33 -3.67 -14.84 10.01
C PRO A 33 -3.80 -13.36 9.64
N LEU A 34 -2.87 -12.49 10.06
CA LEU A 34 -2.87 -11.07 9.76
C LEU A 34 -2.06 -10.70 8.50
N ALA A 35 -1.54 -11.68 7.75
CA ALA A 35 -0.73 -11.46 6.56
C ALA A 35 -1.35 -10.45 5.56
N ALA A 36 -2.64 -10.62 5.25
CA ALA A 36 -3.36 -9.73 4.33
C ALA A 36 -3.46 -8.30 4.87
N HIS A 37 -3.68 -8.16 6.18
CA HIS A 37 -3.70 -6.87 6.84
C HIS A 37 -2.34 -6.16 6.74
N TYR A 38 -1.25 -6.87 7.06
CA TYR A 38 0.08 -6.27 7.10
C TYR A 38 0.62 -5.92 5.70
N GLN A 39 0.29 -6.69 4.66
CA GLN A 39 0.61 -6.31 3.27
C GLN A 39 -0.03 -4.96 2.91
N ASN A 40 -1.34 -4.79 3.17
CA ASN A 40 -2.04 -3.53 2.92
C ASN A 40 -1.50 -2.39 3.82
N PHE A 41 -1.25 -2.70 5.09
CA PHE A 41 -0.79 -1.71 6.07
C PHE A 41 0.60 -1.16 5.73
N ALA A 42 1.51 -1.98 5.21
CA ALA A 42 2.81 -1.52 4.74
C ALA A 42 2.65 -0.57 3.54
N LEU A 43 1.83 -0.93 2.54
CA LEU A 43 1.56 -0.09 1.37
C LEU A 43 0.98 1.27 1.75
N MET A 44 0.15 1.32 2.79
CA MET A 44 -0.41 2.57 3.31
C MET A 44 0.66 3.62 3.64
N TYR A 45 1.76 3.20 4.28
CA TYR A 45 2.87 4.10 4.60
C TYR A 45 3.81 4.31 3.41
N LEU A 46 4.09 3.26 2.61
CA LEU A 46 4.95 3.37 1.44
C LEU A 46 4.37 4.36 0.41
N ALA A 47 3.05 4.34 0.20
CA ALA A 47 2.35 5.30 -0.66
C ALA A 47 2.52 6.74 -0.18
N MET A 48 2.39 6.98 1.14
CA MET A 48 2.59 8.32 1.71
C MET A 48 4.05 8.79 1.58
N ILE A 49 5.02 7.91 1.80
CA ILE A 49 6.44 8.23 1.63
C ILE A 49 6.73 8.60 0.17
N ALA A 50 6.20 7.80 -0.78
CA ALA A 50 6.37 8.05 -2.20
C ALA A 50 5.79 9.41 -2.59
N GLU A 51 4.57 9.72 -2.14
CA GLU A 51 3.93 11.00 -2.44
C GLU A 51 4.69 12.19 -1.84
N ILE A 52 5.17 12.09 -0.60
CA ILE A 52 6.02 13.15 0.00
C ILE A 52 7.29 13.36 -0.82
N ALA A 53 7.95 12.28 -1.24
CA ALA A 53 9.20 12.36 -1.99
C ALA A 53 9.01 12.92 -3.42
N GLU A 54 7.91 12.55 -4.09
CA GLU A 54 7.53 13.07 -5.41
C GLU A 54 7.34 14.58 -5.38
N ARG A 55 6.70 15.11 -4.33
CA ARG A 55 6.55 16.56 -4.13
C ARG A 55 7.89 17.29 -3.93
N GLN A 56 8.96 16.56 -3.62
CA GLN A 56 10.34 17.06 -3.51
C GLN A 56 11.19 16.79 -4.76
N GLY A 57 10.59 16.27 -5.84
CA GLY A 57 11.29 16.01 -7.11
C GLY A 57 11.97 14.64 -7.18
N TYR A 58 11.67 13.71 -6.28
CA TYR A 58 12.16 12.33 -6.31
C TYR A 58 11.06 11.39 -6.83
N PRO A 59 11.16 10.85 -8.05
CA PRO A 59 10.07 10.12 -8.71
C PRO A 59 9.94 8.67 -8.21
N LEU A 60 9.61 8.48 -6.93
CA LEU A 60 9.60 7.16 -6.29
C LEU A 60 8.49 6.22 -6.77
N TRP A 61 7.41 6.72 -7.36
CA TRP A 61 6.43 5.83 -8.02
C TRP A 61 7.02 5.13 -9.24
N SER A 62 7.99 5.76 -9.91
CA SER A 62 8.70 5.22 -11.08
C SER A 62 9.95 4.40 -10.72
N LEU A 63 10.28 4.27 -9.42
CA LEU A 63 11.43 3.50 -8.99
C LEU A 63 11.20 2.00 -9.22
N GLU A 64 12.20 1.35 -9.80
CA GLU A 64 12.25 -0.10 -9.98
C GLU A 64 13.55 -0.67 -9.43
N ILE A 65 13.46 -1.80 -8.72
CA ILE A 65 14.60 -2.58 -8.23
C ILE A 65 14.38 -4.05 -8.61
N ASP A 66 15.26 -4.58 -9.46
CA ASP A 66 15.20 -5.96 -9.95
C ASP A 66 13.80 -6.35 -10.47
N GLY A 67 13.19 -5.50 -11.31
CA GLY A 67 11.86 -5.72 -11.88
C GLY A 67 10.67 -5.43 -10.94
N LYS A 68 10.93 -4.99 -9.70
CA LYS A 68 9.90 -4.73 -8.68
C LYS A 68 9.72 -3.24 -8.46
N SER A 69 8.48 -2.78 -8.36
CA SER A 69 8.11 -1.39 -8.14
C SER A 69 6.97 -1.31 -7.13
N LEU A 70 6.61 -0.10 -6.67
CA LEU A 70 5.43 0.05 -5.81
C LEU A 70 4.17 -0.52 -6.47
N HIS A 71 4.08 -0.47 -7.80
CA HIS A 71 2.97 -1.04 -8.57
C HIS A 71 2.90 -2.57 -8.46
N SER A 72 4.03 -3.30 -8.38
CA SER A 72 3.98 -4.75 -8.18
C SER A 72 3.48 -5.13 -6.78
N LEU A 73 3.88 -4.38 -5.75
CA LEU A 73 3.35 -4.57 -4.39
C LEU A 73 1.84 -4.28 -4.33
N VAL A 74 1.39 -3.19 -4.99
CA VAL A 74 -0.04 -2.84 -5.12
C VAL A 74 -0.80 -3.94 -5.86
N ALA A 75 -0.24 -4.52 -6.93
CA ALA A 75 -0.87 -5.60 -7.66
C ALA A 75 -1.10 -6.85 -6.79
N VAL A 76 -0.16 -7.21 -5.92
CA VAL A 76 -0.35 -8.31 -4.94
C VAL A 76 -1.44 -7.94 -3.93
N ASN A 77 -1.45 -6.71 -3.43
CA ASN A 77 -2.50 -6.26 -2.52
C ASN A 77 -3.90 -6.31 -3.16
N ASN A 78 -4.03 -5.91 -4.42
CA ASN A 78 -5.28 -6.00 -5.17
C ASN A 78 -5.73 -7.45 -5.36
N ARG A 79 -4.81 -8.38 -5.69
CA ARG A 79 -5.11 -9.82 -5.74
C ARG A 79 -5.64 -10.32 -4.40
N ILE A 80 -5.01 -9.94 -3.29
CA ILE A 80 -5.46 -10.29 -1.93
C ILE A 80 -6.82 -9.64 -1.60
N LEU A 81 -7.09 -8.42 -2.07
CA LEU A 81 -8.38 -7.78 -1.85
C LEU A 81 -9.52 -8.48 -2.59
N ALA A 82 -9.29 -8.81 -3.86
CA ALA A 82 -10.21 -9.55 -4.71
C ALA A 82 -10.55 -10.94 -4.13
N ASP A 83 -9.53 -11.70 -3.72
CA ASP A 83 -9.71 -12.93 -2.94
C ASP A 83 -8.67 -12.99 -1.80
N PRO A 84 -9.11 -12.87 -0.53
CA PRO A 84 -8.20 -12.93 0.61
C PRO A 84 -7.40 -14.23 0.71
N ASN A 85 -7.86 -15.33 0.11
CA ASN A 85 -7.11 -16.58 0.11
C ASN A 85 -5.83 -16.52 -0.72
N ASN A 86 -5.69 -15.56 -1.65
CA ASN A 86 -4.45 -15.36 -2.41
C ASN A 86 -3.25 -15.03 -1.51
N VAL A 87 -3.47 -14.58 -0.27
CA VAL A 87 -2.37 -14.37 0.68
C VAL A 87 -1.71 -15.68 1.12
N LYS A 88 -2.40 -16.82 1.00
CA LYS A 88 -1.91 -18.15 1.42
C LYS A 88 -0.77 -18.66 0.55
N ASP A 89 -0.61 -18.14 -0.66
CA ASP A 89 0.54 -18.43 -1.52
C ASP A 89 1.86 -17.98 -0.86
N TYR A 90 1.77 -17.04 0.08
CA TYR A 90 2.93 -16.48 0.80
C TYR A 90 2.90 -16.76 2.30
N ALA A 91 1.70 -16.85 2.89
CA ALA A 91 1.52 -17.02 4.32
C ALA A 91 1.73 -18.48 4.75
N LYS A 92 2.37 -18.69 5.90
CA LYS A 92 2.58 -20.02 6.49
C LYS A 92 1.37 -20.48 7.32
N THR A 93 0.16 -20.13 6.90
CA THR A 93 -1.10 -20.44 7.60
C THR A 93 -2.28 -20.54 6.63
N ASP A 94 -3.26 -21.38 6.98
CA ASP A 94 -4.52 -21.53 6.24
C ASP A 94 -5.62 -20.56 6.73
N GLU A 95 -5.39 -19.86 7.84
CA GLU A 95 -6.32 -18.88 8.38
C GLU A 95 -6.03 -17.49 7.80
N VAL A 96 -7.09 -16.75 7.45
CA VAL A 96 -6.98 -15.36 6.97
C VAL A 96 -7.98 -14.51 7.72
N SER A 97 -7.47 -13.54 8.49
CA SER A 97 -8.29 -12.57 9.20
C SER A 97 -8.71 -11.45 8.25
N LEU A 98 -10.03 -11.21 8.18
CA LEU A 98 -10.62 -10.15 7.36
C LEU A 98 -10.96 -8.89 8.15
N ARG A 99 -10.72 -8.87 9.47
CA ARG A 99 -11.15 -7.80 10.37
C ARG A 99 -10.71 -6.39 9.94
N TYR A 100 -9.57 -6.27 9.28
CA TYR A 100 -9.08 -4.98 8.80
C TYR A 100 -9.95 -4.38 7.68
N ARG A 101 -10.74 -5.19 6.97
CA ARG A 101 -11.61 -4.72 5.90
C ARG A 101 -12.78 -3.89 6.40
N ASP A 102 -13.16 -4.09 7.66
CA ASP A 102 -14.28 -3.39 8.30
C ASP A 102 -13.94 -1.95 8.69
N ASP A 103 -12.66 -1.57 8.63
CA ASP A 103 -12.18 -0.25 8.99
C ASP A 103 -11.66 0.51 7.76
N PRO A 104 -12.42 1.48 7.22
CA PRO A 104 -12.05 2.24 6.03
C PRO A 104 -10.70 2.96 6.13
N GLN A 105 -10.22 3.24 7.36
CA GLN A 105 -8.97 3.98 7.54
C GLN A 105 -7.76 3.26 6.93
N TYR A 106 -7.80 1.92 6.83
CA TYR A 106 -6.72 1.12 6.23
C TYR A 106 -6.66 1.22 4.71
N PHE A 107 -7.69 1.79 4.07
CA PHE A 107 -7.76 2.00 2.63
C PHE A 107 -7.66 3.47 2.25
N ALA A 108 -7.47 4.38 3.22
CA ALA A 108 -7.34 5.81 2.95
C ALA A 108 -6.19 6.16 1.99
N TRP A 109 -5.14 5.34 1.94
CA TRP A 109 -4.03 5.52 0.99
C TRP A 109 -4.42 5.29 -0.48
N PHE A 110 -5.58 4.67 -0.74
CA PHE A 110 -6.07 4.48 -2.10
C PHE A 110 -6.31 5.82 -2.78
N GLU A 111 -6.74 6.85 -2.04
CA GLU A 111 -6.90 8.20 -2.59
C GLU A 111 -5.58 8.76 -3.12
N ILE A 112 -4.47 8.52 -2.41
CA ILE A 112 -3.12 8.92 -2.84
C ILE A 112 -2.79 8.25 -4.17
N TYR A 113 -2.96 6.93 -4.25
CA TYR A 113 -2.66 6.17 -5.47
C TYR A 113 -3.56 6.58 -6.65
N LEU A 114 -4.88 6.65 -6.42
CA LEU A 114 -5.89 6.96 -7.43
C LEU A 114 -5.81 8.40 -7.96
N SER A 115 -5.24 9.33 -7.20
CA SER A 115 -4.94 10.69 -7.69
C SER A 115 -3.90 10.73 -8.81
N ARG A 116 -3.16 9.64 -9.02
CA ARG A 116 -2.05 9.55 -9.99
C ARG A 116 -2.24 8.46 -11.03
N PHE A 117 -2.90 7.36 -10.66
CA PHE A 117 -2.99 6.15 -11.47
C PHE A 117 -4.42 5.63 -11.51
N GLU A 118 -4.91 5.32 -12.71
CA GLU A 118 -6.19 4.66 -12.86
C GLU A 118 -6.13 3.23 -12.28
N ASN A 119 -7.07 2.90 -11.41
CA ASN A 119 -7.24 1.55 -10.89
C ASN A 119 -8.72 1.32 -10.54
N ALA A 120 -9.45 0.70 -11.45
CA ALA A 120 -10.90 0.50 -11.32
C ALA A 120 -11.28 -0.35 -10.09
N GLU A 121 -10.44 -1.32 -9.72
CA GLU A 121 -10.67 -2.18 -8.56
C GLU A 121 -10.57 -1.38 -7.26
N MET A 122 -9.53 -0.56 -7.13
CA MET A 122 -9.34 0.31 -5.96
C MET A 122 -10.43 1.37 -5.88
N GLU A 123 -10.79 1.98 -7.00
CA GLU A 123 -11.87 2.99 -7.06
C GLU A 123 -13.20 2.37 -6.61
N ALA A 124 -13.59 1.23 -7.18
CA ALA A 124 -14.78 0.48 -6.77
C ALA A 124 -14.73 0.08 -5.29
N TRP A 125 -13.53 -0.25 -4.77
CA TRP A 125 -13.33 -0.58 -3.36
C TRP A 125 -13.55 0.60 -2.41
N ILE A 126 -13.39 1.85 -2.82
CA ILE A 126 -13.52 2.98 -1.88
C ILE A 126 -14.69 3.93 -2.18
N ALA A 127 -15.33 3.81 -3.35
CA ALA A 127 -16.40 4.71 -3.78
C ALA A 127 -17.52 4.89 -2.74
N ASP A 128 -17.98 3.81 -2.11
CA ASP A 128 -19.04 3.82 -1.08
C ASP A 128 -18.52 4.03 0.34
N ARG A 129 -17.19 4.09 0.52
CA ARG A 129 -16.51 4.25 1.82
C ARG A 129 -16.01 5.68 2.05
N ARG A 130 -16.04 6.54 1.02
CA ARG A 130 -15.66 7.95 1.15
C ARG A 130 -16.66 8.73 2.04
N PRO A 131 -16.20 9.75 2.78
CA PRO A 131 -14.83 10.27 2.82
C PRO A 131 -13.91 9.44 3.72
N LEU A 132 -12.68 9.24 3.27
CA LEU A 132 -11.65 8.49 3.97
C LEU A 132 -10.76 9.40 4.82
N TYR A 133 -10.54 8.95 6.06
CA TYR A 133 -9.68 9.62 7.04
C TYR A 133 -8.70 8.63 7.64
N ASN A 134 -7.44 9.04 7.78
CA ASN A 134 -6.45 8.33 8.56
C ASN A 134 -5.50 9.33 9.25
N ARG A 135 -5.49 9.31 10.58
CA ARG A 135 -4.66 10.22 11.40
C ARG A 135 -3.17 10.11 11.05
N SER A 136 -2.68 8.90 10.80
CA SER A 136 -1.26 8.63 10.52
C SER A 136 -0.82 9.08 9.13
N LEU A 137 -1.76 9.32 8.22
CA LEU A 137 -1.50 9.77 6.85
C LEU A 137 -1.84 11.26 6.63
N GLY A 138 -2.02 12.03 7.70
CA GLY A 138 -2.27 13.48 7.60
C GLY A 138 -3.75 13.90 7.61
N GLY A 139 -4.68 12.99 7.90
CA GLY A 139 -6.07 13.35 8.19
C GLY A 139 -7.06 12.94 7.10
N HIS A 140 -7.77 13.90 6.49
CA HIS A 140 -8.84 13.65 5.52
C HIS A 140 -8.30 13.50 4.08
N LEU A 141 -7.93 12.27 3.68
CA LEU A 141 -7.26 12.00 2.40
C LEU A 141 -8.18 12.32 1.21
N THR A 142 -9.47 11.98 1.30
CA THR A 142 -10.45 12.33 0.24
C THR A 142 -10.47 13.83 -0.02
N ALA A 143 -10.35 14.67 1.01
CA ALA A 143 -10.36 16.12 0.82
C ALA A 143 -9.11 16.65 0.08
N TYR A 144 -8.00 15.93 0.12
CA TYR A 144 -6.74 16.36 -0.50
C TYR A 144 -6.48 15.74 -1.87
N PHE A 145 -6.98 14.53 -2.13
CA PHE A 145 -6.58 13.72 -3.27
C PHE A 145 -7.72 13.34 -4.22
N TYR A 146 -8.98 13.33 -3.76
CA TYR A 146 -10.11 12.96 -4.62
C TYR A 146 -10.54 14.13 -5.51
N ASN A 147 -10.61 13.89 -6.82
CA ASN A 147 -11.17 14.83 -7.79
C ASN A 147 -12.34 14.15 -8.54
N PRO A 148 -13.60 14.52 -8.25
CA PRO A 148 -14.80 13.87 -8.79
C PRO A 148 -15.03 14.09 -10.29
#